data_AF-D9W000-F1
#
_entry.id   AF-D9W000-F1
#
_cell.length_a   1.000
_cell.length_b   1.000
_cell.length_c   1.000
_cell.angle_alpha   90.00
_cell.angle_beta   90.00
_cell.angle_gamma   90.00
#
_symmetry.space_group_name_H-M   'P 1'
#
loop_
_entity.id
_entity.type
_entity.pdbx_description
1 polymer ?
#
loop_
_entity_poly.entity_id
_entity_poly.type
_entity_poly.pdbx_seq_one_letter_code
_entity_poly.pdbx_strand_id
1 'polypeptide(L)'
;MDLQFVGMDPNTGEEGSPTVWVEEETADLVIQGVTAEAVLRAQIDETQWVPGHAPGIPAHETVIRIPARMVPILREACNAAERAHLRGAAGADAGVSSTSGDA
;
A
#
# COMPACT_ATOMS: atom_id res chain seq x y z
N MET A 1 -9.76 7.35 -9.06
CA MET A 1 -8.40 6.83 -8.82
C MET A 1 -7.43 8.00 -8.80
N ASP A 2 -7.48 8.74 -7.69
CA ASP A 2 -6.60 9.86 -7.42
C ASP A 2 -5.45 9.38 -6.54
N LEU A 3 -4.22 9.71 -6.92
CA LEU A 3 -3.01 9.27 -6.25
C LEU A 3 -2.30 10.45 -5.58
N GLN A 4 -2.18 10.40 -4.26
CA GLN A 4 -1.33 11.31 -3.51
C GLN A 4 0.11 10.80 -3.54
N PHE A 5 1.02 11.55 -4.16
CA PHE A 5 2.46 11.27 -4.10
C PHE A 5 3.00 11.46 -2.68
N VAL A 6 3.75 10.47 -2.18
CA VAL A 6 4.37 10.53 -0.85
C VAL A 6 5.87 10.77 -0.96
N GLY A 7 6.54 10.02 -1.85
CA GLY A 7 7.98 10.13 -2.01
C GLY A 7 8.58 9.04 -2.90
N MET A 8 9.85 9.24 -3.24
CA MET A 8 10.65 8.33 -4.04
C MET A 8 12.03 8.14 -3.41
N ASP A 9 12.72 7.10 -3.83
CA ASP A 9 14.05 6.77 -3.34
C ASP A 9 15.05 7.93 -3.54
N PRO A 10 15.63 8.47 -2.46
CA PRO A 10 16.50 9.65 -2.51
C PRO A 10 17.86 9.37 -3.14
N ASN A 11 18.24 8.10 -3.32
CA ASN A 11 19.57 7.71 -3.83
C ASN A 11 19.54 7.28 -5.31
N THR A 12 18.64 7.85 -6.11
CA THR A 12 18.42 7.36 -7.48
C THR A 12 19.29 8.07 -8.50
N GLY A 13 20.13 7.30 -9.20
CA GLY A 13 20.60 7.61 -10.55
C GLY A 13 19.51 7.23 -11.57
N GLU A 14 19.64 7.66 -12.83
CA GLU A 14 18.57 7.72 -13.84
C GLU A 14 17.80 6.41 -14.15
N GLU A 15 18.20 5.26 -13.60
CA GLU A 15 17.55 3.97 -13.83
C GLU A 15 16.69 3.52 -12.64
N GLY A 16 15.47 4.06 -12.57
CA GLY A 16 14.37 3.52 -11.76
C GLY A 16 14.40 3.88 -10.28
N SER A 17 13.35 4.55 -9.83
CA SER A 17 13.20 5.02 -8.46
C SER A 17 12.02 4.34 -7.78
N PRO A 18 12.24 3.49 -6.75
CA PRO A 18 11.16 3.04 -5.90
C PRO A 18 10.33 4.24 -5.44
N THR A 19 9.02 4.17 -5.61
CA THR A 19 8.11 5.32 -5.43
C THR A 19 6.83 4.86 -4.75
N VAL A 20 6.31 5.72 -3.88
CA VAL A 20 5.14 5.44 -3.03
C VAL A 20 4.09 6.52 -3.23
N TRP A 21 2.85 6.07 -3.41
CA TRP A 21 1.64 6.88 -3.43
C TRP A 21 0.59 6.31 -2.47
N VAL A 22 -0.41 7.12 -2.14
CA VAL A 22 -1.65 6.69 -1.48
C VAL A 22 -2.81 6.91 -2.46
N GLU A 23 -3.65 5.90 -2.65
CA GLU A 23 -4.90 5.99 -3.39
C GLU A 23 -5.97 6.63 -2.50
N GLU A 24 -6.55 7.76 -2.92
CA GLU A 24 -7.35 8.59 -2.02
C GLU A 24 -8.71 7.98 -1.63
N GLU A 25 -9.25 7.08 -2.45
CA GLU A 25 -10.59 6.51 -2.28
C GLU A 25 -10.55 5.29 -1.35
N THR A 26 -9.62 4.38 -1.58
CA THR A 26 -9.45 3.14 -0.81
C THR A 26 -8.49 3.30 0.36
N ALA A 27 -7.71 4.38 0.37
CA ALA A 27 -6.57 4.59 1.27
C ALA A 27 -5.44 3.56 1.08
N ASP A 28 -5.41 2.84 -0.04
CA ASP A 28 -4.38 1.84 -0.31
C ASP A 28 -3.01 2.48 -0.60
N LEU A 29 -1.96 1.79 -0.14
CA LEU A 29 -0.58 2.11 -0.52
C LEU A 29 -0.29 1.55 -1.91
N VAL A 30 0.11 2.42 -2.84
CA VAL A 30 0.56 2.03 -4.18
C VAL A 30 2.07 2.18 -4.24
N ILE A 31 2.78 1.10 -4.58
CA ILE A 31 4.25 1.06 -4.50
C ILE A 31 4.84 0.54 -5.80
N GLN A 32 5.71 1.37 -6.41
CA GLN A 32 6.66 0.92 -7.43
C GLN A 32 7.96 0.53 -6.72
N GLY A 33 8.49 -0.66 -7.05
CA GLY A 33 9.73 -1.17 -6.42
C GLY A 33 10.49 -2.13 -7.32
N VAL A 34 11.57 -2.70 -6.78
CA VAL A 34 12.39 -3.68 -7.49
C VAL A 34 11.74 -5.06 -7.39
N THR A 35 11.50 -5.70 -8.52
CA THR A 35 11.03 -7.09 -8.57
C THR A 35 12.03 -8.00 -7.85
N ALA A 36 11.57 -8.83 -6.91
CA ALA A 36 12.44 -9.79 -6.25
C ALA A 36 13.06 -10.78 -7.25
N GLU A 37 14.33 -11.10 -7.05
CA GLU A 37 15.05 -12.12 -7.80
C GLU A 37 14.53 -13.52 -7.52
N ALA A 38 14.85 -14.47 -8.39
CA ALA A 38 14.32 -15.84 -8.34
C ALA A 38 14.60 -16.54 -7.00
N VAL A 39 15.80 -16.36 -6.43
CA VAL A 39 16.19 -16.98 -5.15
C VAL A 39 15.32 -16.46 -4.00
N LEU A 40 15.14 -15.14 -3.91
CA LEU A 40 14.29 -14.53 -2.89
C LEU A 40 12.82 -14.92 -3.08
N ARG A 41 12.34 -14.99 -4.32
CA ARG A 41 10.98 -15.44 -4.64
C ARG A 41 10.75 -16.89 -4.21
N ALA A 42 11.67 -17.80 -4.56
CA ALA A 42 11.57 -19.21 -4.18
C ALA A 42 11.57 -19.39 -2.66
N GLN A 43 12.43 -18.66 -1.95
CA GLN A 43 12.44 -18.70 -0.48
C GLN A 43 11.09 -18.28 0.11
N ILE A 44 10.47 -17.21 -0.41
CA ILE A 44 9.15 -16.75 0.07
C ILE A 44 8.05 -17.74 -0.29
N ASP A 45 8.08 -18.27 -1.52
CA ASP A 45 7.11 -19.21 -2.07
C ASP A 45 7.10 -20.54 -1.30
N GLU A 46 8.28 -21.09 -0.99
CA GLU A 46 8.41 -22.42 -0.38
C GLU A 46 8.27 -22.41 1.15
N THR A 47 8.36 -21.24 1.79
CA THR A 47 8.33 -21.12 3.25
C THR A 47 6.90 -21.04 3.77
N GLN A 48 6.57 -21.88 4.76
CA GLN A 48 5.36 -21.70 5.55
C GLN A 48 5.59 -20.59 6.61
N TRP A 49 5.12 -19.37 6.31
CA TRP A 49 5.27 -18.21 7.20
C TRP A 49 4.33 -18.23 8.41
N VAL A 50 3.15 -18.84 8.26
CA VAL A 50 2.13 -18.92 9.31
C VAL A 50 1.69 -20.39 9.45
N PRO A 51 1.76 -20.98 10.66
CA PRO A 51 1.27 -22.34 10.88
C PRO A 51 -0.18 -22.50 10.40
N GLY A 52 -0.45 -23.62 9.71
CA GLY A 52 -1.77 -23.93 9.16
C GLY A 52 -2.11 -23.22 7.84
N HIS A 53 -1.23 -22.36 7.31
CA HIS A 53 -1.38 -21.76 5.98
C HIS A 53 -0.48 -22.47 4.97
N ALA A 54 -0.97 -22.66 3.74
CA ALA A 54 -0.19 -23.28 2.68
C ALA A 54 0.96 -22.35 2.24
N PRO A 55 2.16 -22.88 1.96
CA PRO A 55 3.19 -22.13 1.26
C PRO A 55 2.73 -21.82 -0.18
N GLY A 56 3.30 -20.78 -0.77
CA GLY A 56 3.07 -20.35 -2.15
C GLY A 56 2.67 -18.89 -2.27
N ILE A 57 3.11 -18.24 -3.35
CA ILE A 57 2.69 -16.89 -3.74
C ILE A 57 1.53 -17.04 -4.75
N PRO A 58 0.32 -16.54 -4.45
CA PRO A 58 -0.81 -16.54 -5.38
C PRO A 58 -0.48 -15.85 -6.70
N ALA A 59 -1.11 -16.29 -7.80
CA ALA A 59 -0.82 -15.77 -9.15
C ALA A 59 -1.08 -14.26 -9.33
N HIS A 60 -1.90 -13.66 -8.47
CA HIS A 60 -2.20 -12.22 -8.48
C HIS A 60 -1.35 -11.41 -7.50
N GLU A 61 -0.42 -12.05 -6.80
CA GLU A 61 0.50 -11.42 -5.85
C GLU A 61 1.93 -11.45 -6.39
N THR A 62 2.79 -10.58 -5.85
CA THR A 62 4.19 -10.52 -6.25
C THR A 62 5.07 -10.08 -5.09
N VAL A 63 6.32 -10.53 -5.10
CA VAL A 63 7.33 -10.06 -4.15
C VAL A 63 8.04 -8.84 -4.74
N ILE A 64 7.90 -7.72 -4.04
CA ILE A 64 8.62 -6.48 -4.29
C ILE A 64 9.67 -6.25 -3.18
N ARG A 65 10.90 -5.93 -3.60
CA ARG A 65 11.97 -5.56 -2.68
C ARG A 65 12.00 -4.04 -2.55
N ILE A 66 11.82 -3.56 -1.32
CA ILE A 66 11.90 -2.14 -0.99
C ILE A 66 13.18 -1.88 -0.19
N PRO A 67 14.09 -1.00 -0.67
CA PRO A 67 15.31 -0.68 0.06
C PRO A 67 15.03 -0.07 1.44
N ALA A 68 15.85 -0.41 2.45
CA ALA A 68 15.66 0.07 3.83
C ALA A 68 15.63 1.61 3.96
N ARG A 69 16.32 2.33 3.07
CA ARG A 69 16.29 3.81 3.02
C ARG A 69 14.91 4.40 2.67
N MET A 70 13.99 3.62 2.11
CA MET A 70 12.61 4.02 1.86
C MET A 70 11.75 4.00 3.12
N VAL A 71 12.22 3.42 4.23
CA VAL A 71 11.42 3.26 5.46
C VAL A 71 10.80 4.58 5.96
N PRO A 72 11.51 5.74 5.98
CA PRO A 72 10.89 7.01 6.36
C PRO A 72 9.73 7.41 5.43
N ILE A 73 9.85 7.18 4.12
CA ILE A 73 8.81 7.49 3.13
C ILE A 73 7.61 6.56 3.32
N LEU A 74 7.84 5.26 3.55
CA LEU A 74 6.78 4.30 3.84
C LEU A 74 6.01 4.65 5.12
N ARG A 75 6.70 5.12 6.16
CA ARG A 75 6.04 5.57 7.40
C ARG A 75 5.11 6.77 7.13
N GLU A 76 5.56 7.74 6.34
CA GLU A 76 4.68 8.85 5.97
C GLU A 76 3.52 8.40 5.09
N ALA A 77 3.73 7.42 4.23
CA ALA A 77 2.66 6.85 3.41
C ALA A 77 1.59 6.17 4.30
N CYS A 78 2.00 5.42 5.32
CA CYS A 78 1.08 4.87 6.32
C CYS A 78 0.28 5.98 7.01
N ASN A 79 0.95 7.04 7.48
CA ASN A 79 0.27 8.17 8.11
C ASN A 79 -0.75 8.83 7.15
N ALA A 80 -0.40 8.97 5.87
CA ALA A 80 -1.28 9.56 4.86
C ALA A 80 -2.49 8.66 4.56
N ALA A 81 -2.29 7.35 4.44
CA ALA A 81 -3.35 6.35 4.29
C ALA A 81 -4.32 6.36 5.47
N GLU A 82 -3.80 6.37 6.71
CA GLU A 82 -4.63 6.47 7.92
C GLU A 82 -5.50 7.74 7.91
N ARG A 83 -4.91 8.89 7.54
CA ARG A 83 -5.68 10.14 7.40
C ARG A 83 -6.75 10.04 6.30
N ALA A 84 -6.47 9.38 5.19
CA ALA A 84 -7.43 9.21 4.09
C ALA A 84 -8.59 8.30 4.50
N HIS A 85 -8.29 7.17 5.15
CA HIS A 85 -9.29 6.24 5.67
C HIS A 85 -10.26 6.91 6.65
N LEU A 86 -9.74 7.73 7.57
CA LEU A 86 -10.57 8.49 8.52
C LEU A 86 -11.48 9.51 7.84
N ARG A 87 -11.03 10.16 6.75
CA ARG A 87 -11.88 11.06 5.96
C ARG A 87 -13.00 10.30 5.25
N GLY A 88 -12.69 9.14 4.68
CA GLY A 88 -13.70 8.27 4.04
C GLY A 88 -14.76 7.79 5.03
N ALA A 89 -14.35 7.36 6.22
CA ALA A 89 -15.26 6.95 7.29
C ALA A 89 -16.15 8.10 7.79
N ALA A 90 -15.59 9.29 7.97
CA ALA A 90 -16.36 10.48 8.39
C ALA A 90 -17.34 10.96 7.31
N GLY A 91 -16.98 10.85 6.02
CA GLY A 91 -17.87 11.17 4.91
C GLY A 91 -19.04 10.19 4.77
N ALA A 92 -18.84 8.91 5.12
CA ALA A 92 -19.89 7.90 5.12
C ALA A 92 -20.94 8.14 6.23
N ASP A 93 -20.52 8.60 7.41
CA ASP A 93 -21.44 8.87 8.54
C ASP A 93 -22.30 10.14 8.32
N ALA A 94 -21.74 11.16 7.66
CA ALA A 94 -22.47 12.39 7.32
C ALA A 94 -23.59 12.18 6.28
N GLY A 95 -23.55 11.08 5.51
CA GLY A 95 -24.56 10.72 4.51
C GLY A 95 -25.87 10.14 5.08
N VAL A 96 -25.91 9.81 6.38
CA VAL A 96 -27.07 9.19 7.06
C VAL A 96 -27.85 10.23 7.88
N SER A 97 -28.01 11.46 7.37
CA SER A 97 -28.89 12.46 8.00
C SER A 97 -29.67 13.30 7.00
N SER A 98 -30.63 12.69 6.29
CA SER A 98 -31.80 13.43 5.82
C SER A 98 -32.98 12.50 5.45
N THR A 99 -34.18 12.98 5.77
CA THR A 99 -35.54 12.39 5.61
C THR A 99 -35.90 11.41 6.72
N SER A 100 -36.91 11.64 7.56
CA SER A 100 -38.28 12.08 7.28
C SER A 100 -38.81 12.90 8.45
N GLY A 101 -38.95 14.21 8.25
CA GLY A 101 -40.00 14.95 8.94
C GLY A 101 -41.23 14.87 8.06
N ASP A 102 -42.31 14.31 8.58
CA ASP A 102 -43.66 14.62 8.09
C ASP A 102 -44.60 14.68 9.28
N ALA A 103 -45.50 15.65 9.15
CA ALA A 103 -46.39 16.28 10.12
C ALA A 103 -47.49 15.37 10.70
#